data_AF-A0A559QN53-F1
#
_entry.id   AF-A0A559QN53-F1
#
_cell.length_a   1.000
_cell.length_b   1.000
_cell.length_c   1.000
_cell.angle_alpha   90.00
_cell.angle_beta   90.00
_cell.angle_gamma   90.00
#
_symmetry.space_group_name_H-M   'P 1'
#
loop_
_entity.id
_entity.type
_entity.pdbx_description
1 polymer ?
#
loop_
_entity_poly.entity_id
_entity_poly.type
_entity_poly.pdbx_seq_one_letter_code
_entity_poly.pdbx_strand_id
1 'polypeptide(L)'
;MYLRNLVATAVVSLIIAATPVLAEGTHNFSDKAEANAVVSEYKALRNQCTLSRGDERKSCFNALNKQNDLYASAKKYLAEDDASSTSAHYVTFAE
;
A
#
# COMPACT_ATOMS: atom_id res chain seq x y z
N MET A 1 -49.36 7.49 -29.75
CA MET A 1 -48.79 8.66 -29.06
C MET A 1 -47.59 8.19 -28.26
N TYR A 2 -46.50 8.94 -28.33
CA TYR A 2 -45.12 8.51 -28.07
C TYR A 2 -44.81 8.11 -26.61
N LEU A 3 -44.19 6.94 -26.45
CA LEU A 3 -43.36 6.56 -25.31
C LEU A 3 -42.06 7.38 -25.32
N ARG A 4 -41.80 8.19 -24.29
CA ARG A 4 -40.46 8.77 -23.98
C ARG A 4 -40.38 8.93 -22.45
N ASN A 5 -39.69 8.02 -21.78
CA ASN A 5 -38.29 8.13 -21.33
C ASN A 5 -38.14 8.88 -20.00
N LEU A 6 -38.04 8.08 -18.94
CA LEU A 6 -37.03 8.10 -17.87
C LEU A 6 -36.19 9.38 -17.80
N VAL A 7 -36.53 10.25 -16.85
CA VAL A 7 -35.56 11.18 -16.26
C VAL A 7 -35.57 10.92 -14.76
N ALA A 8 -34.94 9.82 -14.37
CA ALA A 8 -34.50 9.61 -13.00
C ALA A 8 -33.24 10.45 -12.81
N THR A 9 -33.40 11.72 -12.47
CA THR A 9 -32.31 12.55 -11.94
C THR A 9 -31.95 12.03 -10.56
N ALA A 10 -31.18 10.95 -10.52
CA ALA A 10 -30.45 10.54 -9.33
C ALA A 10 -29.32 11.54 -9.14
N VAL A 11 -29.54 12.49 -8.23
CA VAL A 11 -28.49 13.35 -7.69
C VAL A 11 -27.53 12.42 -6.93
N VAL A 12 -26.46 11.99 -7.60
CA VAL A 12 -25.38 11.24 -6.97
C VAL A 12 -24.61 12.23 -6.09
N SER A 13 -25.05 12.35 -4.84
CA SER A 13 -24.31 13.05 -3.78
C SER A 13 -22.97 12.33 -3.59
N LEU A 14 -21.94 12.89 -4.20
CA LEU A 14 -20.55 12.49 -4.01
C LEU A 14 -20.16 12.86 -2.58
N ILE A 15 -20.30 11.92 -1.65
CA ILE A 15 -19.74 12.03 -0.31
C ILE A 15 -18.23 11.93 -0.47
N ILE A 16 -17.57 13.09 -0.57
CA ILE A 16 -16.12 13.19 -0.44
C ILE A 16 -15.84 12.95 1.05
N ALA A 17 -15.60 11.68 1.40
CA ALA A 17 -15.01 11.35 2.69
C ALA A 17 -13.61 11.97 2.70
N ALA A 18 -13.49 13.14 3.33
CA ALA A 18 -12.22 13.76 3.63
C ALA A 18 -11.47 12.81 4.57
N THR A 19 -10.58 11.98 4.01
CA THR A 19 -9.61 11.26 4.82
C THR A 19 -8.60 12.29 5.32
N PRO A 20 -8.35 12.39 6.64
CA PRO A 20 -7.30 13.24 7.14
C PRO A 20 -5.97 12.76 6.55
N VAL A 21 -5.24 13.68 5.92
CA VAL A 21 -3.83 13.48 5.54
C VAL A 21 -3.06 13.32 6.86
N LEU A 22 -2.80 12.06 7.22
CA LEU A 22 -1.85 11.74 8.29
C LEU A 22 -0.48 12.22 7.84
N ALA A 23 0.11 13.06 8.68
CA ALA A 23 1.49 13.52 8.55
C ALA A 23 2.44 12.34 8.34
N GLU A 24 3.44 12.52 7.49
CA GLU A 24 4.56 11.59 7.23
C GLU A 24 5.38 11.39 8.52
N GLY A 25 4.85 10.57 9.42
CA GLY A 25 5.57 10.04 10.57
C GLY A 25 6.41 8.85 10.14
N THR A 26 7.64 8.78 10.64
CA THR A 26 8.46 7.57 10.55
C THR A 26 7.65 6.39 11.11
N HIS A 27 7.17 5.51 10.23
CA HIS A 27 6.38 4.35 10.64
C HIS A 27 7.34 3.32 11.26
N ASN A 28 7.27 3.15 12.57
CA ASN A 28 8.03 2.14 13.30
C ASN A 28 7.16 0.89 13.44
N PHE A 29 7.53 -0.17 12.74
CA PHE A 29 6.88 -1.47 12.89
C PHE A 29 7.32 -2.09 14.21
N SER A 30 6.36 -2.63 14.95
CA SER A 30 6.63 -3.40 16.18
C SER A 30 6.44 -4.90 15.97
N ASP A 31 5.85 -5.29 14.84
CA ASP A 31 5.46 -6.66 14.55
C ASP A 31 5.76 -7.04 13.10
N LYS A 32 6.21 -8.29 12.90
CA LYS A 32 6.59 -8.83 11.59
C LYS A 32 5.36 -9.08 10.70
N ALA A 33 4.22 -9.46 11.28
CA ALA A 33 2.99 -9.66 10.51
C ALA A 33 2.45 -8.33 9.96
N GLU A 34 2.52 -7.26 10.74
CA GLU A 34 2.16 -5.90 10.31
C GLU A 34 3.02 -5.42 9.12
N ALA A 35 4.35 -5.54 9.22
CA ALA A 35 5.25 -5.17 8.13
C ALA A 35 5.02 -6.03 6.86
N ASN A 36 4.73 -7.32 7.01
CA ASN A 36 4.39 -8.18 5.89
C ASN A 36 3.04 -7.83 5.25
N ALA A 37 2.04 -7.43 6.06
CA ALA A 37 0.75 -6.97 5.56
C ALA A 37 0.93 -5.74 4.67
N VAL A 38 1.68 -4.73 5.11
CA VAL A 38 2.01 -3.54 4.31
C VAL A 38 2.69 -3.92 2.98
N VAL A 39 3.69 -4.80 3.01
CA VAL A 39 4.39 -5.25 1.79
C VAL A 39 3.44 -5.99 0.85
N SER A 40 2.53 -6.79 1.38
CA SER A 40 1.54 -7.55 0.62
C SER A 40 0.52 -6.62 -0.04
N GLU A 41 -0.05 -5.70 0.74
CA GLU A 41 -1.04 -4.71 0.28
C GLU A 41 -0.46 -3.80 -0.80
N TYR A 42 0.76 -3.31 -0.61
CA TYR A 42 1.46 -2.51 -1.61
C TYR A 42 1.64 -3.28 -2.93
N LYS A 43 2.04 -4.56 -2.87
CA LYS A 43 2.17 -5.41 -4.07
C LYS A 43 0.82 -5.65 -4.74
N ALA A 44 -0.22 -5.91 -3.96
CA ALA A 44 -1.57 -6.10 -4.48
C ALA A 44 -2.06 -4.84 -5.20
N LEU A 45 -1.91 -3.66 -4.60
CA LEU A 45 -2.26 -2.38 -5.19
C LEU A 45 -1.44 -2.12 -6.46
N ARG A 46 -0.14 -2.38 -6.44
CA ARG A 46 0.73 -2.25 -7.62
C ARG A 46 0.23 -3.12 -8.77
N ASN A 47 -0.13 -4.37 -8.49
CA ASN A 47 -0.68 -5.27 -9.50
C ASN A 47 -2.01 -4.76 -10.04
N GLN A 48 -2.92 -4.29 -9.19
CA GLN A 48 -4.17 -3.66 -9.63
C GLN A 48 -3.90 -2.45 -10.55
N CYS A 49 -2.98 -1.57 -10.17
CA CYS A 49 -2.61 -0.42 -11.00
C CYS A 49 -2.03 -0.81 -12.37
N THR A 50 -1.39 -1.97 -12.49
CA THR A 50 -0.89 -2.46 -13.80
C THR A 50 -2.01 -2.91 -14.73
N LEU A 51 -3.18 -3.27 -14.21
CA LEU A 51 -4.35 -3.67 -15.00
C LEU A 51 -5.18 -2.47 -15.46
N SER A 52 -5.16 -1.36 -14.72
CA SER A 52 -5.84 -0.10 -15.08
C SER A 52 -5.22 0.58 -16.32
N ARG A 53 -6.01 1.43 -17.00
CA ARG A 53 -5.59 2.13 -18.24
C ARG A 53 -5.83 3.65 -18.14
N GLY A 54 -5.13 4.41 -18.99
CA GLY A 54 -5.34 5.86 -19.13
C GLY A 54 -5.17 6.63 -17.82
N ASP A 55 -6.12 7.52 -17.52
CA ASP A 55 -6.07 8.37 -16.34
C ASP A 55 -6.33 7.62 -15.03
N GLU A 56 -7.08 6.52 -15.08
CA GLU A 56 -7.27 5.62 -13.93
C GLU A 56 -5.93 5.03 -13.48
N ARG A 57 -5.09 4.61 -14.44
CA ARG A 57 -3.73 4.13 -14.14
C ARG A 57 -2.91 5.20 -13.45
N LYS A 58 -2.92 6.44 -13.95
CA LYS A 58 -2.17 7.56 -13.34
C LYS A 58 -2.63 7.81 -11.91
N SER A 59 -3.95 7.83 -11.69
CA SER A 59 -4.54 8.00 -10.35
C SER A 59 -4.14 6.87 -9.41
N CYS A 60 -4.19 5.62 -9.88
CA CYS A 60 -3.79 4.45 -9.10
C CYS A 60 -2.31 4.49 -8.71
N PHE A 61 -1.42 4.79 -9.65
CA PHE A 61 0.01 4.93 -9.34
C PHE A 61 0.32 6.14 -8.45
N ASN A 62 -0.48 7.20 -8.50
CA ASN A 62 -0.38 8.31 -7.56
C ASN A 62 -0.73 7.86 -6.13
N ALA A 63 -1.80 7.07 -5.96
CA ALA A 63 -2.14 6.48 -4.67
C ALA A 63 -1.06 5.49 -4.18
N LEU A 64 -0.52 4.67 -5.09
CA LEU A 64 0.60 3.76 -4.79
C LEU A 64 1.83 4.53 -4.31
N ASN A 65 2.17 5.64 -4.96
CA ASN A 65 3.34 6.45 -4.59
C ASN A 65 3.24 7.02 -3.18
N LYS A 66 2.03 7.36 -2.70
CA LYS A 66 1.82 7.81 -1.33
C LYS A 66 2.11 6.73 -0.28
N GLN A 67 2.14 5.46 -0.68
CA GLN A 67 2.49 4.34 0.18
C GLN A 67 3.97 3.92 0.06
N ASN A 68 4.77 4.55 -0.81
CA ASN A 68 6.17 4.16 -1.03
C ASN A 68 7.00 4.21 0.26
N ASP A 69 6.82 5.25 1.07
CA ASP A 69 7.61 5.42 2.28
C ASP A 69 7.27 4.36 3.34
N LEU A 70 5.98 4.06 3.48
CA LEU A 70 5.49 2.99 4.35
C LEU A 70 5.98 1.61 3.88
N TYR A 71 5.97 1.38 2.56
CA TYR A 71 6.50 0.16 1.96
C TYR A 71 8.02 0.03 2.17
N ALA A 72 8.77 1.13 2.00
CA ALA A 72 10.20 1.15 2.18
C ALA A 72 10.60 0.90 3.65
N SER A 73 9.89 1.50 4.60
CA SER A 73 10.11 1.26 6.04
C SER A 73 9.75 -0.18 6.43
N ALA A 74 8.66 -0.74 5.92
CA ALA A 74 8.29 -2.13 6.17
C ALA A 74 9.36 -3.11 5.68
N LYS A 75 9.86 -2.89 4.45
CA LYS A 75 10.95 -3.68 3.90
C LYS A 75 12.23 -3.59 4.72
N LYS A 76 12.57 -2.40 5.20
CA LYS A 76 13.76 -2.19 6.02
C LYS A 76 13.66 -2.95 7.34
N TYR A 77 12.51 -2.85 8.01
CA TYR A 77 12.23 -3.59 9.25
C TYR A 77 12.37 -5.11 9.05
N LEU A 78 11.76 -5.66 7.99
CA LEU A 78 11.86 -7.09 7.69
C LEU A 78 13.31 -7.53 7.41
N ALA A 79 14.09 -6.71 6.72
CA ALA A 79 15.49 -7.02 6.42
C ALA A 79 16.39 -6.98 7.67
N GLU A 80 16.13 -6.06 8.60
CA GLU A 80 16.86 -5.96 9.88
C GLU A 80 16.54 -7.15 10.80
N ASP A 81 15.28 -7.59 10.86
CA ASP A 81 14.85 -8.79 11.58
C ASP A 81 15.52 -10.07 11.03
N ASP A 82 15.53 -10.23 9.70
CA ASP A 82 16.17 -11.37 9.06
C ASP A 82 17.70 -11.38 9.26
N ALA A 83 18.35 -10.20 9.22
CA ALA A 83 19.79 -10.07 9.49
C ALA A 83 20.15 -10.40 10.94
N SER A 84 19.31 -10.00 11.91
CA SER A 84 19.48 -10.36 13.33
C SER A 84 19.47 -11.89 13.49
N SER A 85 18.55 -12.58 12.84
CA SER A 85 18.46 -14.05 12.89
C SER A 85 19.64 -14.78 12.23
N THR A 86 20.26 -14.18 11.21
CA THR A 86 21.36 -14.79 10.41
C THR A 86 22.75 -14.55 11.03
N SER A 87 22.88 -13.59 11.96
CA SER A 87 24.18 -13.21 12.53
C SER A 87 24.76 -14.17 13.59
N ALA A 88 24.08 -15.28 13.89
CA ALA A 88 24.50 -16.28 14.89
C ALA A 88 25.36 -17.44 14.33
N HIS A 89 26.07 -17.25 13.22
CA HIS A 89 27.06 -18.22 12.75
C HIS A 89 28.35 -18.13 13.59
N TYR A 90 28.34 -18.79 14.75
CA TYR A 90 29.56 -19.03 15.53
C TYR A 90 30.53 -19.89 14.70
N VAL A 91 31.64 -19.29 14.27
CA VAL A 91 32.79 -20.03 13.75
C VAL A 91 33.63 -20.47 14.95
N THR A 92 33.55 -21.76 15.29
CA THR A 92 34.46 -22.37 16.25
C THR A 92 35.79 -22.61 15.53
N PHE A 93 36.84 -21.87 15.92
CA PHE A 93 38.20 -22.24 15.54
C PHE A 93 38.59 -23.45 16.38
N ALA A 94 38.73 -24.61 15.75
CA ALA A 94 39.35 -25.77 16.37
C ALA A 94 40.87 -25.51 16.44
N GLU A 95 41.41 -25.54 17.67
CA GLU A 95 42.85 -25.57 17.97
C GLU A 95 43.47 -26.92 17.59
#